data_AF-A0A0U9H1H4-F1
#
_entry.id   AF-A0A0U9H1H4-F1
#
_cell.length_a   1.000
_cell.length_b   1.000
_cell.length_c   1.000
_cell.angle_alpha   90.00
_cell.angle_beta   90.00
_cell.angle_gamma   90.00
#
_symmetry.space_group_name_H-M   'P 1'
#
loop_
_entity.id
_entity.type
_entity.pdbx_description
1 polymer ?
#
loop_
_entity_poly.entity_id
_entity_poly.type
_entity_poly.pdbx_seq_one_letter_code
_entity_poly.pdbx_strand_id
1 'polypeptide(L)'
;MFGRLISMIYLKAIRFFVHSVLKKRGRKEKDYKEVNKVLKSLHKTLLDNEQLNEDFSEGPEPVQNKSSKELIAAFIAVREKRQEEDFYIEVGRAWVKDLGSRNLKASFICVLGFFAVWFGGMLLSGYISGVIGMIYILGTLIFPVVGIYYAFRGQRALKWVLAAVNIFNLLTAMQIIH
;
A
#
# COMPACT_ATOMS: atom_id res chain seq x y z
N MET A 1 -3.79 9.46 23.49
CA MET A 1 -2.84 9.46 22.34
C MET A 1 -2.53 8.04 21.83
N PHE A 2 -2.15 7.10 22.72
CA PHE A 2 -1.84 5.71 22.35
C PHE A 2 -2.98 4.95 21.63
N GLY A 3 -4.24 5.09 22.08
CA GLY A 3 -5.39 4.44 21.43
C GLY A 3 -5.60 4.81 19.97
N ARG A 4 -5.34 6.08 19.58
CA ARG A 4 -5.41 6.54 18.18
C ARG A 4 -4.31 5.95 17.32
N LEU A 5 -3.13 5.74 17.88
CA LEU A 5 -1.97 5.15 17.20
C LEU A 5 -2.20 3.66 16.94
N ILE A 6 -2.70 2.94 17.94
CA ILE A 6 -3.06 1.53 17.85
C ILE A 6 -4.17 1.32 16.82
N SER A 7 -5.22 2.15 16.81
CA SER A 7 -6.30 2.03 15.82
C SER A 7 -5.84 2.30 14.38
N MET A 8 -4.92 3.25 14.18
CA MET A 8 -4.32 3.50 12.87
C MET A 8 -3.49 2.32 12.36
N ILE A 9 -2.64 1.73 13.21
CA ILE A 9 -1.81 0.58 12.86
C ILE A 9 -2.70 -0.63 12.57
N TYR A 10 -3.71 -0.87 13.44
CA TYR A 10 -4.67 -1.94 13.29
C TYR A 10 -5.45 -1.87 11.98
N LEU A 11 -6.02 -0.70 11.63
CA LEU A 11 -6.75 -0.53 10.37
C LEU A 11 -5.85 -0.70 9.15
N LYS A 12 -4.58 -0.25 9.21
CA LYS A 12 -3.61 -0.49 8.13
C LYS A 12 -3.29 -1.98 7.98
N ALA A 13 -3.12 -2.70 9.09
CA ALA A 13 -2.88 -4.14 9.10
C ALA A 13 -4.08 -4.90 8.52
N ILE A 14 -5.31 -4.55 8.93
CA ILE A 14 -6.54 -5.13 8.35
C ILE A 14 -6.62 -4.84 6.86
N ARG A 15 -6.44 -3.59 6.45
CA ARG A 15 -6.53 -3.21 5.04
C ARG A 15 -5.51 -3.99 4.20
N PHE A 16 -4.32 -4.21 4.74
CA PHE A 16 -3.31 -5.06 4.11
C PHE A 16 -3.73 -6.55 4.05
N PHE A 17 -4.32 -7.07 5.12
CA PHE A 17 -4.86 -8.43 5.16
C PHE A 17 -5.97 -8.60 4.10
N VAL A 18 -6.97 -7.71 4.08
CA VAL A 18 -8.06 -7.68 3.09
C VAL A 18 -7.50 -7.63 1.68
N HIS A 19 -6.51 -6.77 1.41
CA HIS A 19 -5.84 -6.71 0.11
C HIS A 19 -5.19 -8.04 -0.28
N SER A 20 -4.49 -8.67 0.67
CA SER A 20 -3.78 -9.93 0.45
C SER A 20 -4.73 -11.12 0.26
N VAL A 21 -5.91 -11.08 0.88
CA VAL A 21 -6.96 -12.08 0.65
C VAL A 21 -7.58 -11.88 -0.73
N LEU A 22 -8.02 -10.66 -1.05
CA LEU A 22 -8.69 -10.34 -2.32
C LEU A 22 -7.79 -10.47 -3.56
N LYS A 23 -6.46 -10.36 -3.42
CA LYS A 23 -5.51 -10.45 -4.54
C LYS A 23 -5.24 -11.88 -5.02
N LYS A 24 -5.41 -12.93 -4.20
CA LYS A 24 -5.10 -14.30 -4.61
C LYS A 24 -6.21 -14.85 -5.52
N ARG A 25 -5.89 -15.16 -6.79
CA ARG A 25 -6.79 -15.89 -7.70
C ARG A 25 -6.98 -17.33 -7.19
N GLY A 26 -8.22 -17.81 -7.14
CA GLY A 26 -8.57 -19.22 -6.83
C GLY A 26 -8.78 -19.57 -5.35
N ARG A 27 -9.12 -18.60 -4.48
CA ARG A 27 -9.40 -18.89 -3.06
C ARG A 27 -10.77 -19.54 -2.84
N LYS A 28 -10.85 -20.31 -1.74
CA LYS A 28 -12.05 -21.02 -1.28
C LYS A 28 -13.00 -20.02 -0.59
N GLU A 29 -14.29 -20.30 -0.63
CA GLU A 29 -15.37 -19.53 0.01
C GLU A 29 -15.04 -19.12 1.47
N LYS A 30 -14.31 -19.97 2.21
CA LYS A 30 -13.85 -19.72 3.58
C LYS A 30 -13.01 -18.45 3.75
N ASP A 31 -12.16 -18.11 2.78
CA ASP A 31 -11.31 -16.93 2.85
C ASP A 31 -12.12 -15.63 2.69
N TYR A 32 -13.18 -15.67 1.87
CA TYR A 32 -14.11 -14.55 1.72
C TYR A 32 -14.97 -14.38 2.98
N LYS A 33 -15.29 -15.47 3.70
CA LYS A 33 -15.97 -15.40 5.00
C LYS A 33 -15.18 -14.61 6.04
N GLU A 34 -13.85 -14.74 6.07
CA GLU A 34 -13.01 -13.96 7.00
C GLU A 34 -13.02 -12.46 6.67
N VAL A 35 -12.91 -12.10 5.40
CA VAL A 35 -13.00 -10.70 4.95
C VAL A 35 -14.38 -10.12 5.30
N ASN A 36 -15.45 -10.87 5.03
CA ASN A 36 -16.81 -10.48 5.38
C ASN A 36 -16.97 -10.27 6.89
N LYS A 37 -16.44 -11.18 7.73
CA LYS A 37 -16.51 -11.06 9.19
C LYS A 37 -15.82 -9.79 9.68
N VAL A 38 -14.61 -9.52 9.18
CA VAL A 38 -13.84 -8.33 9.59
C VAL A 38 -14.55 -7.06 9.15
N LEU A 39 -15.03 -6.98 7.90
CA LEU A 39 -15.70 -5.78 7.39
C LEU A 39 -17.09 -5.57 8.03
N LYS A 40 -17.81 -6.64 8.37
CA LYS A 40 -19.03 -6.55 9.19
C LYS A 40 -18.73 -5.99 10.58
N SER A 41 -17.67 -6.46 11.23
CA SER A 41 -17.25 -5.94 12.53
C SER A 41 -16.90 -4.47 12.46
N LEU A 42 -16.14 -4.06 11.44
CA LEU A 42 -15.77 -2.66 11.23
C LEU A 42 -17.00 -1.80 10.90
N HIS A 43 -17.92 -2.30 10.09
CA HIS A 43 -19.18 -1.61 9.81
C HIS A 43 -19.96 -1.35 11.10
N LYS A 44 -20.15 -2.38 11.94
CA LYS A 44 -20.80 -2.23 13.24
C LYS A 44 -20.10 -1.19 14.11
N THR A 45 -18.77 -1.22 14.19
CA THR A 45 -18.01 -0.20 14.93
C THR A 45 -18.21 1.21 14.38
N LEU A 46 -18.39 1.39 13.07
CA LEU A 46 -18.67 2.71 12.50
C LEU A 46 -20.08 3.21 12.85
N LEU A 47 -21.08 2.32 12.85
CA LEU A 47 -22.44 2.63 13.30
C LEU A 47 -22.48 2.95 14.80
N ASP A 48 -21.87 2.10 15.63
CA ASP A 48 -21.83 2.26 17.09
C ASP A 48 -21.14 3.56 17.54
N ASN A 49 -20.25 4.11 16.70
CA ASN A 49 -19.56 5.38 16.96
C ASN A 49 -20.19 6.58 16.22
N GLU A 50 -21.35 6.42 15.60
CA GLU A 50 -22.04 7.47 14.83
C GLU A 50 -21.19 8.07 13.69
N GLN A 51 -20.25 7.29 13.15
CA GLN A 51 -19.35 7.72 12.06
C GLN A 51 -19.92 7.37 10.68
N LEU A 52 -20.87 6.45 10.64
CA LEU A 52 -21.60 6.03 9.45
C LEU A 52 -23.07 5.84 9.86
N ASN A 53 -24.00 6.25 9.00
CA ASN A 53 -25.43 6.01 9.21
C ASN A 53 -25.87 4.67 8.60
N GLU A 54 -27.05 4.16 8.99
CA GLU A 54 -27.61 2.91 8.46
C GLU A 54 -27.87 2.94 6.94
N ASP A 55 -28.10 4.12 6.38
CA ASP A 55 -28.26 4.35 4.95
C ASP A 55 -26.91 4.43 4.20
N PHE A 56 -25.79 4.20 4.89
CA PHE A 56 -24.42 4.34 4.41
C PHE A 56 -24.07 5.77 3.97
N SER A 57 -24.70 6.79 4.58
CA SER A 57 -24.22 8.17 4.52
C SER A 57 -23.20 8.46 5.64
N GLU A 58 -22.46 9.58 5.51
CA GLU A 58 -21.54 10.02 6.55
C GLU A 58 -22.31 10.33 7.85
N GLY A 59 -21.85 9.79 8.97
CA GLY A 59 -22.43 10.05 10.28
C GLY A 59 -22.06 11.44 10.82
N PRO A 60 -22.74 11.89 11.88
CA PRO A 60 -22.48 13.19 12.51
C PRO A 60 -21.09 13.28 13.16
N GLU A 61 -20.51 12.15 13.60
CA GLU A 61 -19.22 12.13 14.27
C GLU A 61 -18.05 12.08 13.26
N PRO A 62 -17.20 13.12 13.22
CA PRO A 62 -16.15 13.22 12.22
C PRO A 62 -14.98 12.28 12.55
N VAL A 63 -14.53 11.53 11.55
CA VAL A 63 -13.37 10.65 11.74
C VAL A 63 -12.07 11.38 11.48
N GLN A 64 -11.19 11.40 12.48
CA GLN A 64 -9.95 12.18 12.40
C GLN A 64 -8.85 11.51 11.55
N ASN A 65 -8.89 10.18 11.40
CA ASN A 65 -7.80 9.45 10.76
C ASN A 65 -8.11 9.10 9.29
N LYS A 66 -7.07 9.17 8.44
CA LYS A 66 -7.20 8.91 7.00
C LYS A 66 -7.65 7.49 6.66
N SER A 67 -7.21 6.49 7.44
CA SER A 67 -7.56 5.08 7.18
C SER A 67 -9.05 4.80 7.35
N SER A 68 -9.68 5.38 8.37
CA SER A 68 -11.11 5.29 8.62
C SER A 68 -11.91 6.11 7.61
N LYS A 69 -11.45 7.31 7.23
CA LYS A 69 -12.07 8.06 6.13
C LYS A 69 -12.09 7.25 4.83
N GLU A 70 -10.98 6.59 4.49
CA GLU A 70 -10.89 5.72 3.32
C GLU A 70 -11.80 4.48 3.43
N LEU A 71 -12.05 3.98 4.65
CA LEU A 71 -12.98 2.88 4.90
C LEU A 71 -14.44 3.33 4.72
N ILE A 72 -14.83 4.46 5.30
CA ILE A 72 -16.16 5.06 5.16
C ILE A 72 -16.44 5.37 3.69
N ALA A 73 -15.49 6.01 2.99
CA ALA A 73 -15.61 6.27 1.56
C ALA A 73 -15.81 4.97 0.76
N ALA A 74 -15.20 3.86 1.18
CA ALA A 74 -15.42 2.57 0.54
C ALA A 74 -16.83 2.02 0.76
N PHE A 75 -17.40 2.18 1.95
CA PHE A 75 -18.81 1.82 2.23
C PHE A 75 -19.78 2.68 1.41
N ILE A 76 -19.59 4.00 1.40
CA ILE A 76 -20.41 4.95 0.63
C ILE A 76 -20.36 4.62 -0.87
N ALA A 77 -19.17 4.34 -1.40
CA ALA A 77 -18.97 4.10 -2.83
C ALA A 77 -19.71 2.87 -3.38
N VAL A 78 -20.05 1.91 -2.52
CA VAL A 78 -20.75 0.67 -2.93
C VAL A 78 -22.14 0.54 -2.32
N ARG A 79 -22.68 1.61 -1.72
CA ARG A 79 -23.99 1.61 -1.02
C ARG A 79 -25.16 1.09 -1.86
N GLU A 80 -25.13 1.30 -3.18
CA GLU A 80 -26.18 0.85 -4.11
C GLU A 80 -26.26 -0.68 -4.16
N LYS A 81 -25.16 -1.37 -3.84
CA LYS A 81 -25.06 -2.83 -3.81
C LYS A 81 -25.34 -3.43 -2.43
N ARG A 82 -25.90 -2.68 -1.47
CA ARG A 82 -26.09 -3.12 -0.07
C ARG A 82 -26.90 -4.41 0.10
N GLN A 83 -27.71 -4.76 -0.89
CA GLN A 83 -28.53 -5.98 -0.88
C GLN A 83 -27.83 -7.18 -1.54
N GLU A 84 -26.67 -6.99 -2.18
CA GLU A 84 -25.91 -8.08 -2.79
C GLU A 84 -25.23 -8.94 -1.71
N GLU A 85 -25.21 -10.26 -1.89
CA GLU A 85 -24.54 -11.19 -0.96
C GLU A 85 -23.05 -10.87 -0.78
N ASP A 86 -22.43 -10.33 -1.82
CA ASP A 86 -21.01 -9.96 -1.88
C ASP A 86 -20.73 -8.51 -1.47
N PHE A 87 -21.70 -7.79 -0.90
CA PHE A 87 -21.56 -6.37 -0.56
C PHE A 87 -20.25 -6.05 0.20
N TYR A 88 -19.95 -6.79 1.26
CA TYR A 88 -18.75 -6.57 2.06
C TYR A 88 -17.46 -6.91 1.27
N ILE A 89 -17.50 -7.85 0.33
CA ILE A 89 -16.37 -8.11 -0.56
C ILE A 89 -16.14 -6.93 -1.50
N GLU A 90 -17.22 -6.34 -2.04
CA GLU A 90 -17.15 -5.13 -2.87
C GLU A 90 -16.63 -3.92 -2.07
N VAL A 91 -17.06 -3.73 -0.82
CA VAL A 91 -16.48 -2.73 0.11
C VAL A 91 -14.98 -2.97 0.26
N GLY A 92 -14.57 -4.22 0.49
CA GLY A 92 -13.16 -4.59 0.63
C GLY A 92 -12.35 -4.26 -0.63
N ARG A 93 -12.90 -4.55 -1.82
CA ARG A 93 -12.27 -4.23 -3.12
C ARG A 93 -12.12 -2.72 -3.30
N ALA A 94 -13.16 -1.94 -3.01
CA ALA A 94 -13.14 -0.48 -3.07
C ALA A 94 -12.09 0.08 -2.11
N TRP A 95 -12.05 -0.42 -0.87
CA TRP A 95 -11.14 0.05 0.16
C TRP A 95 -9.66 -0.20 -0.17
N VAL A 96 -9.33 -1.32 -0.82
CA VAL A 96 -7.94 -1.71 -1.11
C VAL A 96 -7.45 -1.34 -2.53
N LYS A 97 -8.32 -0.77 -3.36
CA LYS A 97 -8.01 -0.41 -4.77
C LYS A 97 -6.76 0.46 -4.89
N ASP A 98 -6.62 1.44 -4.00
CA ASP A 98 -5.51 2.40 -4.06
C ASP A 98 -4.17 1.85 -3.60
N LEU A 99 -4.16 0.79 -2.78
CA LEU A 99 -2.91 0.17 -2.29
C LEU A 99 -2.03 -0.30 -3.46
N GLY A 100 -2.64 -0.87 -4.50
CA GLY A 100 -1.93 -1.30 -5.70
C GLY A 100 -1.20 -0.14 -6.41
N SER A 101 -1.87 1.02 -6.53
CA SER A 101 -1.28 2.20 -7.17
C SER A 101 -0.21 2.88 -6.30
N ARG A 102 -0.39 2.92 -4.98
CA ARG A 102 0.60 3.47 -4.04
C ARG A 102 1.90 2.69 -4.07
N ASN A 103 1.83 1.36 -4.14
CA ASN A 103 3.02 0.51 -4.27
C ASN A 103 3.77 0.80 -5.58
N LEU A 104 3.06 0.99 -6.70
CA LEU A 104 3.71 1.38 -7.97
C LEU A 104 4.36 2.77 -7.89
N LYS A 105 3.71 3.74 -7.23
CA LYS A 105 4.30 5.07 -6.99
C LYS A 105 5.57 4.97 -6.14
N ALA A 106 5.55 4.17 -5.07
CA ALA A 106 6.74 3.95 -4.22
C ALA A 106 7.89 3.31 -5.02
N SER A 107 7.58 2.30 -5.83
CA SER A 107 8.56 1.69 -6.73
C SER A 107 9.14 2.68 -7.73
N PHE A 108 8.32 3.57 -8.30
CA PHE A 108 8.78 4.63 -9.19
C PHE A 108 9.67 5.67 -8.47
N ILE A 109 9.32 6.05 -7.23
CA ILE A 109 10.17 6.92 -6.41
C ILE A 109 11.54 6.27 -6.14
N CYS A 110 11.58 4.95 -5.92
CA CYS A 110 12.85 4.22 -5.79
C CYS A 110 13.71 4.29 -7.06
N VAL A 111 13.10 4.22 -8.25
CA VAL A 111 13.80 4.41 -9.53
C VAL A 111 14.41 5.80 -9.60
N LEU A 112 13.63 6.85 -9.29
CA LEU A 112 14.14 8.23 -9.27
C LEU A 112 15.24 8.43 -8.22
N GLY A 113 15.07 7.85 -7.03
CA GLY A 113 16.06 7.89 -5.96
C GLY A 113 17.37 7.23 -6.35
N PHE A 114 17.31 6.09 -7.03
CA PHE A 114 18.49 5.44 -7.60
C PHE A 114 19.24 6.36 -8.57
N PHE A 115 18.54 6.95 -9.55
CA PHE A 115 19.18 7.87 -10.50
C PHE A 115 19.73 9.13 -9.84
N ALA A 116 19.05 9.67 -8.82
CA ALA A 116 19.55 10.82 -8.07
C ALA A 116 20.84 10.50 -7.31
N VAL A 117 20.90 9.33 -6.65
CA VAL A 117 22.13 8.87 -5.98
C VAL A 117 23.22 8.63 -7.01
N TRP A 118 22.94 7.87 -8.07
CA TRP A 118 23.90 7.53 -9.12
C TRP A 118 24.51 8.77 -9.79
N PHE A 119 23.66 9.72 -10.20
CA PHE A 119 24.11 10.97 -10.81
C PHE A 119 24.86 11.86 -9.82
N GLY A 120 24.39 11.94 -8.57
CA GLY A 120 25.13 12.61 -7.50
C GLY A 120 26.50 11.99 -7.26
N GLY A 121 26.60 10.66 -7.37
CA GLY A 121 27.85 9.90 -7.32
C GLY A 121 28.85 10.32 -8.39
N MET A 122 28.38 10.46 -9.64
CA MET A 122 29.22 10.93 -10.74
C MET A 122 29.74 12.35 -10.51
N LEU A 123 28.86 13.27 -10.13
CA LEU A 123 29.21 14.68 -9.91
C LEU A 123 30.15 14.88 -8.72
N LEU A 124 29.99 14.08 -7.66
CA LEU A 124 30.75 14.21 -6.42
C LEU A 124 31.88 13.18 -6.30
N SER A 125 32.22 12.48 -7.38
CA SER A 125 33.18 11.35 -7.35
C SER A 125 34.49 11.65 -6.63
N GLY A 126 35.05 12.86 -6.78
CA GLY A 126 36.26 13.30 -6.08
C GLY A 126 36.14 13.48 -4.56
N TYR A 127 34.91 13.53 -4.03
CA TYR A 127 34.61 13.70 -2.60
C TYR A 127 34.10 12.39 -1.95
N ILE A 128 33.89 11.34 -2.74
CA ILE A 128 33.34 10.08 -2.26
C ILE A 128 34.49 9.23 -1.71
N SER A 129 34.72 9.33 -0.40
CA SER A 129 35.63 8.45 0.32
C SER A 129 35.09 8.11 1.71
N GLY A 130 35.66 7.06 2.33
CA GLY A 130 35.30 6.62 3.68
C GLY A 130 33.80 6.38 3.86
N VAL A 131 33.20 7.04 4.86
CA VAL A 131 31.78 6.87 5.23
C VAL A 131 30.83 7.33 4.13
N ILE A 132 31.17 8.40 3.40
CA ILE A 132 30.32 8.92 2.31
C ILE A 132 30.24 7.90 1.17
N GLY A 133 31.36 7.22 0.86
CA GLY A 133 31.39 6.11 -0.08
C GLY A 133 30.50 4.93 0.33
N MET A 134 30.53 4.56 1.62
CA MET A 134 29.66 3.50 2.13
C MET A 134 28.17 3.87 2.02
N ILE A 135 27.80 5.11 2.36
CA ILE A 135 26.41 5.60 2.23
C ILE A 135 25.98 5.60 0.77
N TYR A 136 26.85 6.03 -0.14
CA TYR A 136 26.60 6.01 -1.59
C TYR A 136 26.32 4.59 -2.09
N ILE A 137 27.21 3.64 -1.80
CA ILE A 137 27.05 2.23 -2.19
C ILE A 137 25.75 1.65 -1.61
N LEU A 138 25.50 1.87 -0.31
CA LEU A 138 24.26 1.42 0.34
C LEU A 138 23.02 2.02 -0.34
N GLY A 139 23.03 3.31 -0.66
CA GLY A 139 21.95 3.97 -1.40
C GLY A 139 21.70 3.28 -2.74
N THR A 140 22.75 3.07 -3.53
CA THR A 140 22.63 2.43 -4.86
C THR A 140 22.07 1.01 -4.82
N LEU A 141 22.26 0.27 -3.72
CA LEU A 141 21.71 -1.08 -3.53
C LEU A 141 20.30 -1.07 -2.93
N ILE A 142 20.05 -0.23 -1.91
CA ILE A 142 18.78 -0.22 -1.16
C ILE A 142 17.63 0.24 -2.05
N PHE A 143 17.83 1.31 -2.83
CA PHE A 143 16.78 1.85 -3.70
C PHE A 143 16.18 0.79 -4.65
N PRO A 144 16.97 0.09 -5.48
CA PRO A 144 16.42 -0.93 -6.37
C PRO A 144 15.82 -2.12 -5.63
N VAL A 145 16.42 -2.60 -4.52
CA VAL A 145 15.84 -3.72 -3.74
C VAL A 145 14.46 -3.35 -3.19
N VAL A 146 14.34 -2.17 -2.58
CA VAL A 146 13.05 -1.67 -2.07
C VAL A 146 12.08 -1.40 -3.22
N GLY A 147 12.59 -0.90 -4.35
CA GLY A 147 11.81 -0.65 -5.56
C GLY A 147 11.21 -1.92 -6.16
N ILE A 148 11.96 -3.04 -6.20
CA ILE A 148 11.49 -4.37 -6.60
C ILE A 148 10.38 -4.86 -5.66
N TYR A 149 10.60 -4.74 -4.35
CA TYR A 149 9.60 -5.14 -3.35
C TYR A 149 8.26 -4.42 -3.55
N TYR A 150 8.30 -3.10 -3.77
CA TYR A 150 7.08 -2.33 -4.03
C TYR A 150 6.48 -2.63 -5.42
N ALA A 151 7.30 -2.88 -6.45
CA ALA A 151 6.81 -3.24 -7.78
C ALA A 151 5.94 -4.50 -7.73
N PHE A 152 6.43 -5.59 -7.12
CA PHE A 152 5.69 -6.87 -7.04
C PHE A 152 4.36 -6.76 -6.28
N ARG A 153 4.26 -5.82 -5.34
CA ARG A 153 3.01 -5.55 -4.61
C ARG A 153 2.00 -4.73 -5.42
N GLY A 154 2.40 -4.16 -6.56
CA GLY A 154 1.51 -3.48 -7.50
C GLY A 154 0.43 -4.39 -8.12
N GLN A 155 -0.62 -3.75 -8.64
CA GLN A 155 -1.78 -4.44 -9.25
C GLN A 155 -1.86 -4.27 -10.79
N ARG A 156 -1.12 -3.32 -11.38
CA ARG A 156 -1.16 -3.05 -12.83
C ARG A 156 -0.05 -3.79 -13.58
N ALA A 157 -0.19 -3.96 -14.89
CA ALA A 157 0.87 -4.51 -15.75
C ALA A 157 2.20 -3.74 -15.61
N LEU A 158 2.11 -2.43 -15.33
CA LEU A 158 3.25 -1.58 -15.00
C LEU A 158 4.15 -2.13 -13.89
N LYS A 159 3.64 -3.03 -13.02
CA LYS A 159 4.47 -3.72 -12.01
C LYS A 159 5.64 -4.48 -12.63
N TRP A 160 5.46 -5.08 -13.79
CA TRP A 160 6.51 -5.86 -14.46
C TRP A 160 7.56 -4.94 -15.07
N VAL A 161 7.13 -3.83 -15.66
CA VAL A 161 8.03 -2.79 -16.17
C VAL A 161 8.86 -2.20 -15.04
N LEU A 162 8.23 -1.78 -13.93
CA LEU A 162 8.95 -1.21 -12.79
C LEU A 162 9.84 -2.24 -12.09
N ALA A 163 9.43 -3.51 -12.00
CA ALA A 163 10.28 -4.57 -11.47
C ALA A 163 11.51 -4.77 -12.37
N ALA A 164 11.34 -4.85 -13.69
CA ALA A 164 12.44 -4.99 -14.65
C ALA A 164 13.41 -3.80 -14.57
N VAL A 165 12.90 -2.56 -14.49
CA VAL A 165 13.74 -1.36 -14.34
C VAL A 165 14.52 -1.39 -13.03
N ASN A 166 13.90 -1.75 -11.89
CA ASN A 166 14.64 -1.82 -10.64
C ASN A 166 15.64 -3.01 -10.60
N ILE A 167 15.34 -4.13 -11.27
CA ILE A 167 16.31 -5.22 -11.45
C ILE A 167 17.50 -4.75 -12.28
N PHE A 168 17.25 -4.05 -13.39
CA PHE A 168 18.32 -3.45 -14.20
C PHE A 168 19.17 -2.50 -13.36
N ASN A 169 18.55 -1.60 -12.60
CA ASN A 169 19.26 -0.69 -11.69
C ASN A 169 20.09 -1.45 -10.64
N LEU A 170 19.60 -2.57 -10.12
CA LEU A 170 20.35 -3.41 -9.18
C LEU A 170 21.59 -4.03 -9.85
N LEU A 171 21.46 -4.52 -11.09
CA LEU A 171 22.59 -5.04 -11.86
C LEU A 171 23.62 -3.94 -12.10
N THR A 172 23.19 -2.73 -12.47
CA THR A 172 24.08 -1.57 -12.62
C THR A 172 24.76 -1.21 -11.30
N ALA A 173 24.05 -1.24 -10.18
CA ALA A 173 24.64 -0.98 -8.86
C ALA A 173 25.75 -1.99 -8.52
N MET A 174 25.55 -3.28 -8.84
CA MET A 174 26.57 -4.31 -8.64
C MET A 174 27.82 -4.08 -9.49
N GLN A 175 27.68 -3.53 -10.71
CA GLN A 175 28.82 -3.17 -11.54
C GLN A 175 29.64 -1.99 -11.01
N ILE A 176 29.06 -1.12 -10.18
CA ILE A 176 29.77 0.02 -9.57
C ILE A 176 30.66 -0.43 -8.39
N ILE A 177 30.32 -1.57 -7.78
CA ILE A 177 31.05 -2.11 -6.63
C ILE A 177 32.29 -2.91 -7.06
N HIS A 178 32.29 -3.41 -8.30
CA HIS A 178 33.39 -4.15 -8.92
C HIS A 178 34.35 -3.22 -9.64
#